data_AF-A0A1G7RTP3-F1
#
_entry.id   AF-A0A1G7RTP3-F1
#
_cell.length_a   1.000
_cell.length_b   1.000
_cell.length_c   1.000
_cell.angle_alpha   90.00
_cell.angle_beta   90.00
_cell.angle_gamma   90.00
#
_symmetry.space_group_name_H-M   'P 1'
#
loop_
_entity.id
_entity.type
_entity.pdbx_description
1 polymer ?
#
loop_
_entity_poly.entity_id
_entity_poly.type
_entity_poly.pdbx_seq_one_letter_code
_entity_poly.pdbx_strand_id
1 'polypeptide(L)'
;MNTTIKCLCLITISLVSNLVYAQKKLYIPKDLQGMNLKADTSKWSLNRSIETDDLIFMWERGFGNDVSDPPQLKGHDMSFNLLNLRDRIQTFYHFFRDTLGFVTPNYQSKADQYKMMVMVNYSLDGTAYGGTYDNFIGALWVAPNRIQDTKMNCMAHELGHSFQAQIMADSIGQCWGGTGFFEMASQWMLWQVNPDWITDENYHFEAFKTLTHKAFLHMDNIYHSPYVLQWWSDLHGRQFIAELFRQGVIGEDPVMTYKRMNGLSQSAFCDEIFRGYQHLVNFDFTHAYKETRQYAATFNTELETCSNGWLRPKSLPEGYGFNAIKLDDRVNLNSPIFHLHLRGNQLRYGFVGITTNGESIYSDVKATSFTSNGQPLKHLYLIIMGAPEHHADVMTHGNTPEYKQYPYEFQVTE
;
A
#
# COMPACT_ATOMS: atom_id res chain seq x y z
N MET A 1 36.47 -59.06 -38.09
CA MET A 1 36.91 -57.82 -38.77
C MET A 1 35.94 -56.72 -38.43
N ASN A 2 36.50 -55.56 -38.09
CA ASN A 2 35.86 -54.38 -37.54
C ASN A 2 34.67 -53.88 -38.35
N THR A 3 33.59 -53.47 -37.66
CA THR A 3 32.81 -52.33 -38.15
C THR A 3 32.34 -51.46 -36.98
N THR A 4 32.97 -50.30 -36.98
CA THR A 4 32.96 -49.13 -36.11
C THR A 4 31.55 -48.59 -35.78
N ILE A 5 31.28 -48.39 -34.49
CA ILE A 5 30.18 -47.55 -34.00
C ILE A 5 30.57 -46.08 -34.24
N LYS A 6 29.85 -45.40 -35.14
CA LYS A 6 29.95 -43.94 -35.30
C LYS A 6 29.04 -43.28 -34.26
N CYS A 7 29.64 -42.74 -33.20
CA CYS A 7 28.98 -41.86 -32.25
C CYS A 7 28.74 -40.50 -32.95
N LEU A 8 27.49 -40.13 -33.17
CA LEU A 8 27.10 -38.84 -33.73
C LEU A 8 26.99 -37.85 -32.57
N CYS A 9 28.04 -37.06 -32.33
CA CYS A 9 27.94 -35.91 -31.43
C CYS A 9 27.07 -34.83 -32.08
N LEU A 10 25.81 -34.71 -31.65
CA LEU A 10 25.01 -33.52 -31.89
C LEU A 10 25.58 -32.38 -31.06
N ILE A 11 26.24 -31.43 -31.73
CA ILE A 11 26.55 -30.12 -31.16
C ILE A 11 25.26 -29.30 -31.26
N THR A 12 24.51 -29.23 -30.17
CA THR A 12 23.44 -28.24 -30.02
C THR A 12 24.09 -26.87 -29.82
N ILE A 13 24.16 -26.08 -30.89
CA ILE A 13 24.45 -24.64 -30.80
C ILE A 13 23.19 -24.00 -30.21
N SER A 14 23.22 -23.74 -28.90
CA SER A 14 22.23 -22.86 -28.27
C SER A 14 22.46 -21.44 -28.79
N LEU A 15 21.66 -21.03 -29.76
CA LEU A 15 21.48 -19.63 -30.13
C LEU A 15 20.86 -18.92 -28.92
N VAL A 16 21.70 -18.31 -28.09
CA VAL A 16 21.26 -17.27 -27.15
C VAL A 16 20.88 -16.08 -28.02
N SER A 17 19.60 -15.96 -28.37
CA SER A 17 19.04 -14.75 -28.93
C SER A 17 19.11 -13.67 -27.86
N ASN A 18 20.14 -12.83 -27.91
CA ASN A 18 20.10 -11.53 -27.24
C ASN A 18 18.95 -10.75 -27.85
N LEU A 19 17.80 -10.74 -27.17
CA LEU A 19 16.72 -9.80 -27.48
C LEU A 19 17.28 -8.40 -27.22
N VAL A 20 17.68 -7.70 -28.28
CA VAL A 20 17.92 -6.26 -28.23
C VAL A 20 16.55 -5.62 -28.06
N TYR A 21 16.18 -5.32 -26.82
CA TYR A 21 15.00 -4.51 -26.55
C TYR A 21 15.24 -3.12 -27.14
N ALA A 22 14.34 -2.66 -28.01
CA ALA A 22 14.39 -1.29 -28.50
C ALA A 22 14.20 -0.32 -27.33
N GLN A 23 15.02 0.73 -27.26
CA GLN A 23 14.90 1.77 -26.23
C GLN A 23 13.49 2.39 -26.26
N LYS A 24 12.88 2.57 -25.10
CA LYS A 24 11.56 3.22 -24.97
C LYS A 24 11.61 4.63 -25.54
N LYS A 25 10.52 5.02 -26.20
CA LYS A 25 10.34 6.35 -26.81
C LYS A 25 10.04 7.39 -25.74
N LEU A 26 10.31 8.65 -26.07
CA LEU A 26 9.80 9.78 -25.30
C LEU A 26 8.47 10.25 -25.90
N TYR A 27 7.40 10.22 -25.12
CA TYR A 27 6.16 10.93 -25.46
C TYR A 27 6.33 12.41 -25.11
N ILE A 28 5.91 13.32 -25.99
CA ILE A 28 5.95 14.76 -25.74
C ILE A 28 4.54 15.23 -25.38
N PRO A 29 4.27 15.51 -24.08
CA PRO A 29 2.96 15.95 -23.62
C PRO A 29 2.50 17.24 -24.29
N LYS A 30 1.18 17.43 -24.40
CA LYS A 30 0.58 18.63 -25.02
C LYS A 30 1.13 19.93 -24.44
N ASP A 31 1.32 19.99 -23.13
CA ASP A 31 1.86 21.16 -22.41
C ASP A 31 3.31 21.48 -22.79
N LEU A 32 4.05 20.51 -23.35
CA LEU A 32 5.43 20.68 -23.78
C LEU A 32 5.57 20.89 -25.30
N GLN A 33 4.55 20.62 -26.11
CA GLN A 33 4.63 20.68 -27.58
C GLN A 33 4.88 22.10 -28.12
N GLY A 34 4.42 23.13 -27.42
CA GLY A 34 4.71 24.53 -27.77
C GLY A 34 6.12 25.01 -27.38
N MET A 35 6.90 24.18 -26.69
CA MET A 35 8.22 24.52 -26.16
C MET A 35 9.33 23.96 -27.04
N ASN A 36 10.34 24.77 -27.34
CA ASN A 36 11.56 24.26 -27.97
C ASN A 36 12.42 23.51 -26.96
N LEU A 37 12.17 22.21 -26.77
CA LEU A 37 12.89 21.37 -25.80
C LEU A 37 14.39 21.19 -26.10
N LYS A 38 14.91 21.72 -27.22
CA LYS A 38 16.37 21.75 -27.50
C LYS A 38 17.01 23.08 -27.10
N ALA A 39 16.22 24.11 -26.83
CA ALA A 39 16.73 25.42 -26.43
C ALA A 39 17.03 25.43 -24.94
N ASP A 40 18.27 25.76 -24.58
CA ASP A 40 18.67 25.91 -23.19
C ASP A 40 17.90 27.04 -22.46
N THR A 41 17.37 28.01 -23.22
CA THR A 41 16.55 29.12 -22.68
C THR A 41 15.12 28.73 -22.32
N SER A 42 14.61 27.60 -22.79
CA SER A 42 13.26 27.12 -22.48
C SER A 42 13.15 26.67 -21.02
N LYS A 43 11.93 26.70 -20.46
CA LYS A 43 11.66 26.26 -19.08
C LYS A 43 12.13 24.82 -18.87
N TRP A 44 11.73 23.93 -19.78
CA TRP A 44 12.20 22.54 -19.88
C TRP A 44 13.11 22.41 -21.11
N SER A 45 14.18 21.62 -20.97
CA SER A 45 15.12 21.33 -22.06
C SER A 45 15.68 19.94 -21.90
N LEU A 46 15.86 19.21 -23.01
CA LEU A 46 16.52 17.90 -23.04
C LEU A 46 18.02 18.00 -22.68
N ASN A 47 18.63 19.19 -22.79
CA ASN A 47 20.01 19.40 -22.32
C ASN A 47 20.10 19.37 -20.78
N ARG A 48 18.97 19.55 -20.09
CA ARG A 48 18.81 19.45 -18.64
C ARG A 48 17.95 18.23 -18.30
N SER A 49 18.41 17.09 -18.79
CA SER A 49 17.78 15.82 -18.54
C SER A 49 18.79 14.69 -18.38
N ILE A 50 18.36 13.63 -17.71
CA ILE A 50 19.06 12.33 -17.68
C ILE A 50 18.02 11.23 -17.90
N GLU A 51 18.42 10.16 -18.57
CA GLU A 51 17.54 9.03 -18.86
C GLU A 51 18.05 7.75 -18.20
N THR A 52 17.11 6.88 -17.87
CA THR A 52 17.32 5.44 -17.66
C THR A 52 16.63 4.68 -18.79
N ASP A 53 16.56 3.35 -18.76
CA ASP A 53 15.80 2.61 -19.78
C ASP A 53 14.30 2.94 -19.75
N ASP A 54 13.75 3.19 -18.56
CA ASP A 54 12.31 3.33 -18.33
C ASP A 54 11.82 4.77 -18.07
N LEU A 55 12.73 5.68 -17.73
CA LEU A 55 12.38 7.01 -17.23
C LEU A 55 13.23 8.09 -17.91
N ILE A 56 12.65 9.29 -18.01
CA ILE A 56 13.40 10.52 -18.26
C ILE A 56 13.20 11.46 -17.08
N PHE A 57 14.28 12.04 -16.61
CA PHE A 57 14.30 13.03 -15.54
C PHE A 57 14.64 14.37 -16.17
N MET A 58 13.78 15.36 -16.02
CA MET A 58 14.00 16.72 -16.52
C MET A 58 13.93 17.70 -15.36
N TRP A 59 14.74 18.76 -15.40
CA TRP A 59 14.68 19.82 -14.40
C TRP A 59 14.54 21.20 -15.04
N GLU A 60 13.84 22.09 -14.33
CA GLU A 60 13.57 23.44 -14.83
C GLU A 60 14.86 24.27 -14.97
N ARG A 61 14.82 25.26 -15.86
CA ARG A 61 15.95 26.17 -16.14
C ARG A 61 16.56 26.81 -14.88
N GLY A 62 15.77 27.05 -13.83
CA GLY A 62 16.22 27.73 -12.62
C GLY A 62 17.38 27.03 -11.90
N PHE A 63 17.50 25.70 -12.02
CA PHE A 63 18.61 24.95 -11.43
C PHE A 63 19.94 25.12 -12.19
N GLY A 64 19.91 25.55 -13.46
CA GLY A 64 21.10 25.52 -14.32
C GLY A 64 21.49 24.10 -14.74
N ASN A 65 22.77 23.90 -15.04
CA ASN A 65 23.30 22.62 -15.54
C ASN A 65 23.76 21.67 -14.43
N ASP A 66 24.00 22.18 -13.22
CA ASP A 66 24.41 21.40 -12.06
C ASP A 66 23.38 21.53 -10.96
N VAL A 67 22.65 20.46 -10.71
CA VAL A 67 21.59 20.42 -9.68
C VAL A 67 22.12 20.16 -8.28
N SER A 68 23.43 19.90 -8.13
CA SER A 68 24.08 19.76 -6.82
C SER A 68 24.52 21.10 -6.22
N ASP A 69 24.70 22.12 -7.05
CA ASP A 69 24.99 23.50 -6.65
C ASP A 69 24.16 24.51 -7.50
N PRO A 70 22.82 24.45 -7.44
CA PRO A 70 21.97 25.37 -8.18
C PRO A 70 21.93 26.75 -7.52
N PRO A 71 21.51 27.81 -8.24
CA PRO A 71 21.15 29.06 -7.61
C PRO A 71 20.12 28.86 -6.48
N GLN A 72 20.19 29.71 -5.46
CA GLN A 72 19.17 29.73 -4.42
C GLN A 72 17.87 30.34 -4.94
N LEU A 73 16.73 29.86 -4.43
CA LEU A 73 15.42 30.45 -4.68
C LEU A 73 14.93 31.14 -3.42
N LYS A 74 14.88 32.48 -3.44
CA LYS A 74 14.47 33.32 -2.28
C LYS A 74 15.27 33.00 -1.00
N GLY A 75 16.55 32.68 -1.13
CA GLY A 75 17.43 32.34 0.00
C GLY A 75 17.34 30.87 0.47
N HIS A 76 16.56 30.04 -0.20
CA HIS A 76 16.49 28.60 0.08
C HIS A 76 17.39 27.81 -0.86
N ASP A 77 18.03 26.77 -0.31
CA ASP A 77 18.76 25.77 -1.07
C ASP A 77 17.80 24.97 -1.96
N MET A 78 18.19 24.82 -3.22
CA MET A 78 17.46 24.09 -4.24
C MET A 78 18.21 22.83 -4.68
N SER A 79 19.36 22.53 -4.08
CA SER A 79 20.17 21.36 -4.42
C SER A 79 19.41 20.06 -4.19
N PHE A 80 19.68 19.06 -5.04
CA PHE A 80 19.21 17.70 -4.83
C PHE A 80 20.17 16.68 -5.45
N ASN A 81 20.16 15.46 -4.91
CA ASN A 81 20.99 14.39 -5.42
C ASN A 81 20.33 13.70 -6.63
N LEU A 82 20.69 14.14 -7.84
CA LEU A 82 20.15 13.60 -9.09
C LEU A 82 20.35 12.10 -9.25
N LEU A 83 21.52 11.59 -8.87
CA LEU A 83 21.82 10.16 -9.02
C LEU A 83 21.00 9.31 -8.07
N ASN A 84 20.84 9.74 -6.81
CA ASN A 84 19.97 9.05 -5.87
C ASN A 84 18.51 9.08 -6.33
N LEU A 85 18.00 10.23 -6.80
CA LEU A 85 16.66 10.33 -7.37
C LEU A 85 16.46 9.36 -8.55
N ARG A 86 17.40 9.38 -9.51
CA ARG A 86 17.37 8.53 -10.70
C ARG A 86 17.35 7.05 -10.33
N ASP A 87 18.29 6.62 -9.50
CA ASP A 87 18.50 5.20 -9.22
C ASP A 87 17.41 4.62 -8.32
N ARG A 88 16.91 5.39 -7.35
CA ARG A 88 15.80 4.97 -6.49
C ARG A 88 14.50 4.86 -7.27
N ILE A 89 14.12 5.87 -8.05
CA ILE A 89 12.87 5.82 -8.84
C ILE A 89 12.93 4.71 -9.89
N GLN A 90 14.08 4.47 -10.53
CA GLN A 90 14.24 3.33 -11.43
C GLN A 90 14.04 1.98 -10.72
N THR A 91 14.59 1.83 -9.51
CA THR A 91 14.41 0.63 -8.69
C THR A 91 12.93 0.42 -8.33
N PHE A 92 12.25 1.48 -7.89
CA PHE A 92 10.83 1.43 -7.57
C PHE A 92 9.98 1.11 -8.81
N TYR A 93 10.31 1.72 -9.95
CA TYR A 93 9.65 1.46 -11.23
C TYR A 93 9.69 -0.02 -11.59
N HIS A 94 10.88 -0.65 -11.54
CA HIS A 94 11.02 -2.09 -11.79
C HIS A 94 10.22 -2.92 -10.81
N PHE A 95 10.25 -2.57 -9.52
CA PHE A 95 9.49 -3.31 -8.52
C PHE A 95 7.97 -3.20 -8.76
N PHE A 96 7.45 -2.01 -9.05
CA PHE A 96 6.02 -1.78 -9.30
C PHE A 96 5.55 -2.42 -10.60
N ARG A 97 6.38 -2.36 -11.65
CA ARG A 97 6.11 -3.00 -12.95
C ARG A 97 6.17 -4.53 -12.84
N ASP A 98 7.28 -5.06 -12.37
CA ASP A 98 7.65 -6.47 -12.54
C ASP A 98 7.19 -7.33 -11.36
N THR A 99 7.32 -6.82 -10.13
CA THR A 99 6.96 -7.57 -8.91
C THR A 99 5.49 -7.38 -8.56
N LEU A 100 5.01 -6.14 -8.56
CA LEU A 100 3.61 -5.82 -8.23
C LEU A 100 2.67 -5.91 -9.43
N GLY A 101 3.18 -5.95 -10.67
CA GLY A 101 2.37 -6.20 -11.85
C GLY A 101 1.40 -5.06 -12.21
N PHE A 102 1.74 -3.81 -11.90
CA PHE A 102 0.90 -2.64 -12.23
C PHE A 102 0.89 -2.27 -13.72
N VAL A 103 1.68 -2.98 -14.52
CA VAL A 103 1.73 -2.88 -15.97
C VAL A 103 1.35 -4.25 -16.52
N THR A 104 0.49 -4.29 -17.53
CA THR A 104 0.11 -5.57 -18.13
C THR A 104 1.31 -6.24 -18.80
N PRO A 105 1.51 -7.55 -18.59
CA PRO A 105 2.53 -8.30 -19.29
C PRO A 105 2.37 -8.20 -20.82
N ASN A 106 3.48 -8.39 -21.55
CA ASN A 106 3.53 -8.51 -23.01
C ASN A 106 3.36 -7.21 -23.82
N TYR A 107 3.95 -6.09 -23.39
CA TYR A 107 4.09 -4.85 -24.19
C TYR A 107 2.77 -4.14 -24.56
N GLN A 108 1.68 -4.46 -23.85
CA GLN A 108 0.39 -3.84 -24.11
C GLN A 108 0.24 -2.50 -23.39
N SER A 109 1.09 -2.22 -22.40
CA SER A 109 1.08 -0.93 -21.73
C SER A 109 1.84 0.10 -22.55
N LYS A 110 1.37 1.35 -22.49
CA LYS A 110 2.14 2.49 -22.99
C LYS A 110 3.44 2.65 -22.20
N ALA A 111 3.48 2.24 -20.94
CA ALA A 111 4.71 2.24 -20.15
C ALA A 111 5.77 1.26 -20.68
N ASP A 112 5.41 0.25 -21.47
CA ASP A 112 6.41 -0.64 -22.13
C ASP A 112 7.03 0.00 -23.37
N GLN A 113 6.37 1.00 -23.94
CA GLN A 113 6.78 1.64 -25.20
C GLN A 113 7.35 3.04 -24.98
N TYR A 114 6.94 3.71 -23.90
CA TYR A 114 7.28 5.09 -23.59
C TYR A 114 7.89 5.20 -22.19
N LYS A 115 8.84 6.13 -22.04
CA LYS A 115 9.42 6.47 -20.75
C LYS A 115 8.43 7.25 -19.90
N MET A 116 8.31 6.90 -18.62
CA MET A 116 7.64 7.78 -17.65
C MET A 116 8.51 9.02 -17.38
N MET A 117 7.88 10.15 -17.09
CA MET A 117 8.58 11.44 -16.93
C MET A 117 8.69 11.82 -15.46
N VAL A 118 9.87 12.26 -15.02
CA VAL A 118 10.10 12.85 -13.69
C VAL A 118 10.49 14.30 -13.88
N MET A 119 9.61 15.21 -13.48
CA MET A 119 9.71 16.65 -13.73
C MET A 119 10.07 17.37 -12.43
N VAL A 120 11.29 17.88 -12.32
CA VAL A 120 11.77 18.60 -11.14
C VAL A 120 11.55 20.10 -11.31
N ASN A 121 10.57 20.64 -10.59
CA ASN A 121 10.16 22.03 -10.60
C ASN A 121 11.11 22.89 -9.75
N TYR A 122 11.53 24.05 -10.26
CA TYR A 122 12.32 25.00 -9.49
C TYR A 122 11.38 25.87 -8.64
N SER A 123 10.79 25.25 -7.61
CA SER A 123 9.79 25.86 -6.74
C SER A 123 10.03 25.55 -5.27
N LEU A 124 9.59 26.46 -4.39
CA LEU A 124 9.48 26.25 -2.94
C LEU A 124 8.14 25.63 -2.54
N ASP A 125 7.20 25.56 -3.49
CA ASP A 125 5.93 24.91 -3.26
C ASP A 125 6.21 23.43 -3.04
N GLY A 126 5.91 22.93 -1.84
CA GLY A 126 6.28 21.59 -1.39
C GLY A 126 5.48 20.47 -2.04
N THR A 127 5.18 20.60 -3.32
CA THR A 127 4.39 19.68 -4.11
C THR A 127 5.25 18.52 -4.59
N ALA A 128 4.74 17.31 -4.36
CA ALA A 128 5.08 16.12 -5.11
C ALA A 128 3.75 15.51 -5.54
N TYR A 129 3.66 15.08 -6.79
CA TYR A 129 2.45 14.50 -7.34
C TYR A 129 2.81 13.46 -8.39
N GLY A 130 2.13 12.32 -8.31
CA GLY A 130 2.13 11.30 -9.36
C GLY A 130 0.81 11.20 -10.10
N GLY A 131 0.90 10.92 -11.40
CA GLY A 131 -0.27 10.82 -12.25
C GLY A 131 0.13 10.46 -13.67
N THR A 132 -0.54 11.04 -14.66
CA THR A 132 -0.18 10.85 -16.07
C THR A 132 -0.19 12.17 -16.84
N TYR A 133 0.64 12.26 -17.85
CA TYR A 133 0.47 13.26 -18.90
C TYR A 133 -0.58 12.77 -19.90
N ASP A 134 -1.55 13.64 -20.22
CA ASP A 134 -2.55 13.46 -21.28
C ASP A 134 -3.38 12.16 -21.18
N ASN A 135 -3.52 11.56 -19.99
CA ASN A 135 -4.05 10.20 -19.81
C ASN A 135 -3.33 9.19 -20.73
N PHE A 136 -2.02 9.38 -20.92
CA PHE A 136 -1.20 8.61 -21.84
C PHE A 136 -0.04 7.89 -21.15
N ILE A 137 0.80 8.61 -20.42
CA ILE A 137 1.99 8.03 -19.78
C ILE A 137 2.14 8.55 -18.35
N GLY A 138 2.50 7.65 -17.43
CA GLY A 138 2.77 7.96 -16.04
C GLY A 138 3.86 9.02 -15.89
N ALA A 139 3.70 9.89 -14.91
CA ALA A 139 4.63 10.97 -14.66
C ALA A 139 4.60 11.43 -13.20
N LEU A 140 5.75 11.99 -12.79
CA LEU A 140 5.98 12.63 -11.50
C LEU A 140 6.29 14.11 -11.70
N TRP A 141 5.75 14.94 -10.82
CA TRP A 141 6.09 16.37 -10.70
C TRP A 141 6.50 16.65 -9.27
N VAL A 142 7.69 17.19 -9.07
CA VAL A 142 8.34 17.23 -7.75
C VAL A 142 9.11 18.52 -7.55
N ALA A 143 9.12 19.01 -6.32
CA ALA A 143 10.01 20.09 -5.88
C ALA A 143 11.15 19.54 -5.01
N PRO A 144 12.32 20.22 -4.93
CA PRO A 144 13.51 19.75 -4.21
C PRO A 144 13.25 19.32 -2.76
N ASN A 145 12.41 20.04 -2.04
CA ASN A 145 12.09 19.76 -0.63
C ASN A 145 11.39 18.39 -0.42
N ARG A 146 10.92 17.73 -1.49
CA ARG A 146 10.31 16.39 -1.45
C ARG A 146 11.24 15.26 -1.91
N ILE A 147 12.45 15.59 -2.38
CA ILE A 147 13.42 14.65 -2.94
C ILE A 147 14.79 14.74 -2.24
N GLN A 148 14.81 15.25 -1.01
CA GLN A 148 16.00 15.29 -0.15
C GLN A 148 16.17 14.02 0.68
N ASP A 149 15.07 13.30 0.97
CA ASP A 149 15.14 12.01 1.66
C ASP A 149 15.89 10.98 0.81
N THR A 150 16.98 10.43 1.35
CA THR A 150 17.77 9.40 0.68
C THR A 150 16.96 8.13 0.38
N LYS A 151 15.97 7.80 1.21
CA LYS A 151 15.10 6.62 1.05
C LYS A 151 14.02 6.85 -0.01
N MET A 152 13.72 8.11 -0.34
CA MET A 152 12.77 8.51 -1.37
C MET A 152 11.35 7.99 -1.11
N ASN A 153 10.89 7.99 0.14
CA ASN A 153 9.56 7.50 0.50
C ASN A 153 8.45 8.23 -0.27
N CYS A 154 8.47 9.56 -0.26
CA CYS A 154 7.52 10.38 -1.02
C CYS A 154 7.52 10.01 -2.51
N MET A 155 8.69 9.76 -3.12
CA MET A 155 8.76 9.38 -4.53
C MET A 155 8.21 7.97 -4.81
N ALA A 156 8.41 7.01 -3.90
CA ALA A 156 7.79 5.69 -4.04
C ALA A 156 6.27 5.77 -3.96
N HIS A 157 5.73 6.60 -3.06
CA HIS A 157 4.29 6.87 -2.96
C HIS A 157 3.73 7.50 -4.24
N GLU A 158 4.32 8.62 -4.69
CA GLU A 158 3.85 9.31 -5.90
C GLU A 158 4.03 8.45 -7.16
N LEU A 159 5.10 7.66 -7.25
CA LEU A 159 5.26 6.72 -8.35
C LEU A 159 4.15 5.67 -8.34
N GLY A 160 3.68 5.26 -7.15
CA GLY A 160 2.49 4.44 -7.01
C GLY A 160 1.26 5.03 -7.72
N HIS A 161 0.98 6.31 -7.52
CA HIS A 161 -0.10 7.01 -8.24
C HIS A 161 0.11 7.04 -9.75
N SER A 162 1.36 7.20 -10.20
CA SER A 162 1.69 7.16 -11.63
C SER A 162 1.33 5.82 -12.27
N PHE A 163 1.58 4.71 -11.57
CA PHE A 163 1.22 3.36 -12.01
C PHE A 163 -0.28 3.08 -11.91
N GLN A 164 -0.96 3.55 -10.85
CA GLN A 164 -2.41 3.46 -10.73
C GLN A 164 -3.11 4.21 -11.89
N ALA A 165 -2.64 5.40 -12.22
CA ALA A 165 -3.14 6.18 -13.34
C ALA A 165 -2.74 5.57 -14.69
N GLN A 166 -1.60 4.89 -14.78
CA GLN A 166 -1.18 4.19 -16.00
C GLN A 166 -2.18 3.11 -16.43
N ILE A 167 -2.81 2.41 -15.49
CA ILE A 167 -3.85 1.40 -15.80
C ILE A 167 -5.03 2.03 -16.58
N MET A 168 -5.46 3.24 -16.18
CA MET A 168 -6.48 3.99 -16.92
C MET A 168 -5.95 4.49 -18.25
N ALA A 169 -4.72 5.00 -18.28
CA ALA A 169 -4.09 5.46 -19.50
C ALA A 169 -4.00 4.33 -20.53
N ASP A 170 -3.74 3.10 -20.10
CA ASP A 170 -3.74 1.91 -20.96
C ASP A 170 -5.14 1.42 -21.36
N SER A 171 -6.20 2.01 -20.78
CA SER A 171 -7.60 1.63 -21.00
C SER A 171 -7.94 0.20 -20.54
N ILE A 172 -7.30 -0.28 -19.47
CA ILE A 172 -7.39 -1.67 -18.98
C ILE A 172 -8.24 -1.78 -17.69
N GLY A 173 -8.66 -0.66 -17.11
CA GLY A 173 -9.60 -0.63 -15.99
C GLY A 173 -10.22 0.76 -15.83
N GLN A 174 -11.42 0.82 -15.26
CA GLN A 174 -12.07 2.07 -14.85
C GLN A 174 -11.92 2.19 -13.35
N CYS A 175 -10.68 2.40 -12.91
CA CYS A 175 -10.39 2.45 -11.49
C CYS A 175 -11.03 3.68 -10.83
N TRP A 176 -11.15 3.59 -9.51
CA TRP A 176 -11.84 4.55 -8.64
C TRP A 176 -11.02 5.84 -8.47
N GLY A 177 -10.72 6.53 -9.57
CA GLY A 177 -9.83 7.69 -9.60
C GLY A 177 -10.16 8.73 -8.54
N GLY A 178 -9.17 9.10 -7.73
CA GLY A 178 -9.32 10.11 -6.66
C GLY A 178 -10.09 9.64 -5.42
N THR A 179 -10.33 8.33 -5.26
CA THR A 179 -10.89 7.76 -4.03
C THR A 179 -9.80 7.47 -2.98
N GLY A 180 -10.20 7.31 -1.72
CA GLY A 180 -9.27 7.01 -0.63
C GLY A 180 -8.42 5.75 -0.83
N PHE A 181 -8.87 4.82 -1.68
CA PHE A 181 -8.12 3.61 -1.99
C PHE A 181 -6.84 3.87 -2.79
N PHE A 182 -6.77 4.93 -3.60
CA PHE A 182 -5.54 5.31 -4.32
C PHE A 182 -4.41 5.63 -3.34
N GLU A 183 -4.71 6.42 -2.32
CA GLU A 183 -3.77 6.78 -1.25
C GLU A 183 -3.34 5.55 -0.46
N MET A 184 -4.30 4.70 -0.05
CA MET A 184 -4.01 3.46 0.68
C MET A 184 -3.10 2.52 -0.13
N ALA A 185 -3.38 2.39 -1.44
CA ALA A 185 -2.59 1.55 -2.34
C ALA A 185 -1.20 2.14 -2.59
N SER A 186 -1.06 3.45 -2.75
CA SER A 186 0.27 4.08 -2.89
C SER A 186 1.09 3.97 -1.61
N GLN A 187 0.47 4.09 -0.43
CA GLN A 187 1.14 3.80 0.85
C GLN A 187 1.55 2.34 0.96
N TRP A 188 0.69 1.41 0.52
CA TRP A 188 1.05 0.00 0.47
C TRP A 188 2.23 -0.26 -0.48
N MET A 189 2.23 0.33 -1.68
CA MET A 189 3.30 0.22 -2.67
C MET A 189 4.62 0.80 -2.13
N LEU A 190 4.59 1.96 -1.48
CA LEU A 190 5.73 2.53 -0.76
C LEU A 190 6.28 1.52 0.26
N TRP A 191 5.42 0.96 1.10
CA TRP A 191 5.85 0.02 2.12
C TRP A 191 6.46 -1.26 1.52
N GLN A 192 6.08 -1.67 0.30
CA GLN A 192 6.69 -2.82 -0.38
C GLN A 192 8.17 -2.60 -0.73
N VAL A 193 8.53 -1.37 -1.14
CA VAL A 193 9.92 -1.05 -1.55
C VAL A 193 10.77 -0.52 -0.41
N ASN A 194 10.15 0.09 0.61
CA ASN A 194 10.78 0.59 1.81
C ASN A 194 10.14 -0.06 3.06
N PRO A 195 10.59 -1.27 3.46
CA PRO A 195 9.94 -2.03 4.55
C PRO A 195 10.09 -1.36 5.94
N ASP A 196 11.07 -0.47 6.10
CA ASP A 196 11.25 0.37 7.30
C ASP A 196 10.30 1.58 7.37
N TRP A 197 9.39 1.76 6.40
CA TRP A 197 8.50 2.93 6.32
C TRP A 197 7.74 3.23 7.62
N ILE A 198 7.28 2.21 8.34
CA ILE A 198 6.60 2.38 9.64
C ILE A 198 7.51 3.06 10.67
N THR A 199 8.83 2.86 10.58
CA THR A 199 9.82 3.55 11.40
C THR A 199 10.10 4.95 10.88
N ASP A 200 10.31 5.06 9.56
CA ASP A 200 10.71 6.32 8.92
C ASP A 200 9.63 7.40 9.00
N GLU A 201 8.36 6.97 8.92
CA GLU A 201 7.18 7.83 8.96
C GLU A 201 6.22 7.37 10.07
N ASN A 202 6.77 7.13 11.26
CA ASN A 202 6.03 6.58 12.39
C ASN A 202 4.77 7.35 12.77
N TYR A 203 4.69 8.65 12.45
CA TYR A 203 3.48 9.45 12.62
C TYR A 203 2.26 8.83 11.90
N HIS A 204 2.43 8.14 10.77
CA HIS A 204 1.33 7.45 10.10
C HIS A 204 0.79 6.27 10.93
N PHE A 205 1.69 5.50 11.54
CA PHE A 205 1.30 4.35 12.37
C PHE A 205 0.71 4.78 13.72
N GLU A 206 1.25 5.82 14.35
CA GLU A 206 0.68 6.38 15.56
C GLU A 206 -0.74 6.92 15.31
N ALA A 207 -0.95 7.62 14.19
CA ALA A 207 -2.29 8.03 13.77
C ALA A 207 -3.21 6.82 13.53
N PHE A 208 -2.76 5.81 12.80
CA PHE A 208 -3.53 4.59 12.54
C PHE A 208 -4.03 3.93 13.83
N LYS A 209 -3.17 3.80 14.85
CA LYS A 209 -3.55 3.20 16.15
C LYS A 209 -4.76 3.90 16.78
N THR A 210 -4.84 5.22 16.66
CA THR A 210 -5.99 6.01 17.17
C THR A 210 -7.24 5.92 16.29
N LEU A 211 -7.07 5.55 15.02
CA LEU A 211 -8.12 5.51 13.99
C LEU A 211 -8.56 4.09 13.61
N THR A 212 -8.09 3.05 14.31
CA THR A 212 -8.45 1.63 14.04
C THR A 212 -9.96 1.37 14.00
N HIS A 213 -10.72 2.12 14.81
CA HIS A 213 -12.18 2.04 14.86
C HIS A 213 -12.89 2.61 13.63
N LYS A 214 -12.21 3.39 12.78
CA LYS A 214 -12.78 3.99 11.57
C LYS A 214 -13.03 2.97 10.47
N ALA A 215 -14.00 3.26 9.62
CA ALA A 215 -14.37 2.36 8.54
C ALA A 215 -13.20 2.09 7.59
N PHE A 216 -13.20 0.92 6.95
CA PHE A 216 -12.30 0.71 5.81
C PHE A 216 -12.66 1.70 4.69
N LEU A 217 -11.65 2.32 4.07
CA LEU A 217 -11.74 3.45 3.13
C LEU A 217 -12.17 4.81 3.75
N HIS A 218 -12.23 4.94 5.08
CA HIS A 218 -12.51 6.23 5.72
C HIS A 218 -11.41 7.26 5.41
N MET A 219 -11.81 8.47 4.97
CA MET A 219 -10.87 9.53 4.52
C MET A 219 -9.79 9.89 5.54
N ASP A 220 -10.14 9.99 6.84
CA ASP A 220 -9.14 10.24 7.89
C ASP A 220 -8.05 9.15 7.99
N ASN A 221 -8.26 7.96 7.43
CA ASN A 221 -7.37 6.80 7.59
C ASN A 221 -6.62 6.40 6.29
N ILE A 222 -6.87 7.09 5.18
CA ILE A 222 -6.39 6.67 3.84
C ILE A 222 -4.86 6.66 3.72
N TYR A 223 -4.19 7.56 4.44
CA TYR A 223 -2.72 7.62 4.48
C TYR A 223 -2.09 6.66 5.51
N HIS A 224 -2.91 6.00 6.32
CA HIS A 224 -2.48 5.33 7.55
C HIS A 224 -2.68 3.82 7.54
N SER A 225 -3.51 3.29 6.64
CA SER A 225 -3.97 1.89 6.71
C SER A 225 -3.68 1.04 5.45
N PRO A 226 -2.41 0.80 5.09
CA PRO A 226 -2.07 -0.12 4.00
C PRO A 226 -2.24 -1.61 4.39
N TYR A 227 -2.60 -1.90 5.65
CA TYR A 227 -2.51 -3.24 6.23
C TYR A 227 -3.55 -4.24 5.68
N VAL A 228 -4.74 -3.77 5.33
CA VAL A 228 -5.74 -4.62 4.66
C VAL A 228 -5.25 -5.04 3.28
N LEU A 229 -4.61 -4.12 2.53
CA LEU A 229 -4.03 -4.43 1.22
C LEU A 229 -2.87 -5.42 1.35
N GLN A 230 -2.07 -5.30 2.43
CA GLN A 230 -1.04 -6.29 2.72
C GLN A 230 -1.64 -7.66 3.01
N TRP A 231 -2.72 -7.73 3.79
CA TRP A 231 -3.41 -9.00 4.06
C TRP A 231 -3.94 -9.64 2.76
N TRP A 232 -4.57 -8.85 1.89
CA TRP A 232 -5.00 -9.34 0.58
C TRP A 232 -3.83 -9.80 -0.30
N SER A 233 -2.69 -9.12 -0.23
CA SER A 233 -1.46 -9.54 -0.91
C SER A 233 -0.92 -10.87 -0.36
N ASP A 234 -1.02 -11.12 0.95
CA ASP A 234 -0.60 -12.39 1.55
C ASP A 234 -1.54 -13.54 1.14
N LEU A 235 -2.84 -13.27 1.00
CA LEU A 235 -3.84 -14.26 0.58
C LEU A 235 -3.75 -14.61 -0.91
N HIS A 236 -3.61 -13.60 -1.78
CA HIS A 236 -3.79 -13.75 -3.22
C HIS A 236 -2.51 -13.51 -4.03
N GLY A 237 -1.42 -13.17 -3.37
CA GLY A 237 -0.13 -12.84 -3.98
C GLY A 237 0.04 -11.36 -4.30
N ARG A 238 1.30 -10.94 -4.49
CA ARG A 238 1.72 -9.53 -4.61
C ARG A 238 1.14 -8.77 -5.80
N GLN A 239 0.68 -9.47 -6.83
CA GLN A 239 0.10 -8.85 -8.02
C GLN A 239 -1.41 -8.60 -7.90
N PHE A 240 -2.04 -9.10 -6.83
CA PHE A 240 -3.49 -9.04 -6.69
C PHE A 240 -4.02 -7.60 -6.61
N ILE A 241 -3.31 -6.68 -5.94
CA ILE A 241 -3.76 -5.28 -5.86
C ILE A 241 -3.79 -4.64 -7.26
N ALA A 242 -2.78 -4.88 -8.10
CA ALA A 242 -2.80 -4.40 -9.48
C ALA A 242 -3.94 -5.00 -10.30
N GLU A 243 -4.23 -6.30 -10.12
CA GLU A 243 -5.40 -6.95 -10.73
C GLU A 243 -6.71 -6.31 -10.27
N LEU A 244 -6.84 -6.01 -8.97
CA LEU A 244 -8.00 -5.34 -8.41
C LEU A 244 -8.25 -3.98 -9.07
N PHE A 245 -7.20 -3.18 -9.31
CA PHE A 245 -7.31 -1.93 -10.09
C PHE A 245 -7.76 -2.17 -11.54
N ARG A 246 -7.22 -3.21 -12.20
CA ARG A 246 -7.59 -3.55 -13.59
C ARG A 246 -9.05 -4.03 -13.70
N GLN A 247 -9.54 -4.77 -12.71
CA GLN A 247 -10.91 -5.27 -12.67
C GLN A 247 -11.95 -4.24 -12.21
N GLY A 248 -11.52 -3.03 -11.82
CA GLY A 248 -12.42 -1.94 -11.44
C GLY A 248 -13.31 -1.49 -12.60
N VAL A 249 -14.60 -1.30 -12.31
CA VAL A 249 -15.62 -0.85 -13.26
C VAL A 249 -16.45 0.29 -12.68
N ILE A 250 -17.00 1.15 -13.54
CA ILE A 250 -17.95 2.20 -13.10
C ILE A 250 -19.13 1.57 -12.34
N GLY A 251 -19.42 2.14 -11.17
CA GLY A 251 -20.54 1.72 -10.31
C GLY A 251 -20.16 0.71 -9.22
N GLU A 252 -18.91 0.26 -9.17
CA GLU A 252 -18.37 -0.51 -8.05
C GLU A 252 -17.31 0.30 -7.32
N ASP A 253 -17.18 0.09 -6.02
CA ASP A 253 -16.03 0.53 -5.22
C ASP A 253 -14.99 -0.61 -5.09
N PRO A 254 -13.83 -0.39 -4.42
CA PRO A 254 -12.83 -1.43 -4.23
C PRO A 254 -13.36 -2.67 -3.49
N VAL A 255 -14.27 -2.51 -2.52
CA VAL A 255 -14.83 -3.62 -1.74
C VAL A 255 -15.79 -4.46 -2.58
N MET A 256 -16.65 -3.81 -3.38
CA MET A 256 -17.56 -4.47 -4.32
C MET A 256 -16.77 -5.26 -5.36
N THR A 257 -15.74 -4.65 -5.95
CA THR A 257 -14.87 -5.28 -6.94
C THR A 257 -14.13 -6.47 -6.35
N TYR A 258 -13.53 -6.30 -5.17
CA TYR A 258 -12.85 -7.38 -4.46
C TYR A 258 -13.77 -8.57 -4.19
N LYS A 259 -14.99 -8.33 -3.69
CA LYS A 259 -15.97 -9.39 -3.44
C LYS A 259 -16.38 -10.09 -4.73
N ARG A 260 -16.62 -9.35 -5.80
CA ARG A 260 -16.98 -9.91 -7.11
C ARG A 260 -15.86 -10.81 -7.65
N MET A 261 -14.63 -10.34 -7.63
CA MET A 261 -13.46 -11.10 -8.11
C MET A 261 -13.26 -12.41 -7.35
N ASN A 262 -13.50 -12.40 -6.04
CA ASN A 262 -13.26 -13.54 -5.16
C ASN A 262 -14.52 -14.36 -4.84
N GLY A 263 -15.67 -14.04 -5.46
CA GLY A 263 -16.93 -14.73 -5.22
C GLY A 263 -17.40 -14.67 -3.76
N LEU A 264 -17.08 -13.60 -3.03
CA LEU A 264 -17.34 -13.49 -1.60
C LEU A 264 -18.74 -12.93 -1.31
N SER A 265 -19.44 -13.61 -0.40
CA SER A 265 -20.58 -12.99 0.28
C SER A 265 -20.12 -11.86 1.20
N GLN A 266 -21.04 -10.96 1.58
CA GLN A 266 -20.75 -9.92 2.55
C GLN A 266 -20.24 -10.46 3.89
N SER A 267 -20.82 -11.58 4.37
CA SER A 267 -20.39 -12.23 5.61
C SER A 267 -18.97 -12.78 5.50
N ALA A 268 -18.64 -13.42 4.38
CA ALA A 268 -17.30 -13.98 4.14
C ALA A 268 -16.24 -12.87 4.05
N PHE A 269 -16.57 -11.74 3.41
CA PHE A 269 -15.71 -10.58 3.39
C PHE A 269 -15.45 -10.01 4.79
N CYS A 270 -16.48 -9.88 5.63
CA CYS A 270 -16.30 -9.48 7.03
C CYS A 270 -15.40 -10.45 7.81
N ASP A 271 -15.52 -11.77 7.59
CA ASP A 271 -14.66 -12.76 8.23
C ASP A 271 -13.20 -12.60 7.80
N GLU A 272 -12.97 -12.29 6.52
CA GLU A 272 -11.62 -12.15 5.96
C GLU A 272 -10.91 -10.88 6.44
N ILE A 273 -11.60 -9.73 6.45
CA ILE A 273 -11.05 -8.49 7.02
C ILE A 273 -10.70 -8.69 8.49
N PHE A 274 -11.59 -9.33 9.26
CA PHE A 274 -11.35 -9.62 10.67
C PHE A 274 -10.09 -10.47 10.88
N ARG A 275 -9.87 -11.51 10.05
CA ARG A 275 -8.64 -12.31 10.10
C ARG A 275 -7.41 -11.44 9.84
N GLY A 276 -7.46 -10.54 8.87
CA GLY A 276 -6.38 -9.57 8.62
C GLY A 276 -6.02 -8.75 9.86
N TYR A 277 -7.01 -8.34 10.67
CA TYR A 277 -6.75 -7.65 11.92
C TYR A 277 -6.19 -8.54 13.04
N GLN A 278 -6.54 -9.82 13.06
CA GLN A 278 -5.90 -10.78 13.97
C GLN A 278 -4.38 -10.87 13.70
N HIS A 279 -3.99 -10.91 12.42
CA HIS A 279 -2.60 -10.89 11.99
C HIS A 279 -1.89 -9.55 12.28
N LEU A 280 -2.58 -8.44 11.99
CA LEU A 280 -2.06 -7.09 12.19
C LEU A 280 -1.61 -6.82 13.64
N VAL A 281 -2.33 -7.35 14.63
CA VAL A 281 -2.02 -7.11 16.06
C VAL A 281 -0.61 -7.55 16.44
N ASN A 282 -0.14 -8.67 15.89
CA ASN A 282 1.25 -9.14 16.06
C ASN A 282 2.14 -8.78 14.85
N PHE A 283 1.61 -7.99 13.90
CA PHE A 283 2.27 -7.64 12.65
C PHE A 283 2.78 -8.85 11.85
N ASP A 284 2.20 -10.02 12.00
CA ASP A 284 2.77 -11.28 11.49
C ASP A 284 2.45 -11.56 10.01
N PHE A 285 2.37 -10.49 9.21
CA PHE A 285 2.35 -10.58 7.75
C PHE A 285 3.65 -11.16 7.20
N THR A 286 3.58 -11.69 5.98
CA THR A 286 4.77 -12.22 5.29
C THR A 286 5.75 -11.10 4.91
N HIS A 287 5.23 -9.90 4.64
CA HIS A 287 6.00 -8.71 4.30
C HIS A 287 6.46 -7.94 5.53
N ALA A 288 7.68 -7.41 5.47
CA ALA A 288 8.30 -6.58 6.50
C ALA A 288 8.23 -7.16 7.94
N TYR A 289 8.16 -8.49 8.07
CA TYR A 289 8.04 -9.15 9.38
C TYR A 289 9.16 -8.68 10.31
N LYS A 290 10.42 -8.74 9.86
CA LYS A 290 11.58 -8.36 10.68
C LYS A 290 11.52 -6.90 11.11
N GLU A 291 11.22 -6.00 10.19
CA GLU A 291 11.24 -4.55 10.35
C GLU A 291 10.10 -4.08 11.29
N THR A 292 8.99 -4.82 11.29
CA THR A 292 7.80 -4.49 12.09
C THR A 292 7.76 -5.07 13.49
N ARG A 293 8.73 -5.91 13.90
CA ARG A 293 8.69 -6.59 15.21
C ARG A 293 8.55 -5.63 16.40
N GLN A 294 9.14 -4.45 16.33
CA GLN A 294 9.03 -3.44 17.39
C GLN A 294 7.61 -2.86 17.56
N TYR A 295 6.74 -3.02 16.55
CA TYR A 295 5.36 -2.53 16.54
C TYR A 295 4.32 -3.62 16.87
N ALA A 296 4.75 -4.88 16.94
CA ALA A 296 3.90 -5.99 17.35
C ALA A 296 3.36 -5.79 18.78
N ALA A 297 2.09 -6.12 19.00
CA ALA A 297 1.42 -6.02 20.29
C ALA A 297 1.45 -4.62 20.93
N THR A 298 1.41 -3.55 20.10
CA THR A 298 1.38 -2.15 20.54
C THR A 298 0.02 -1.47 20.44
N PHE A 299 -1.00 -2.16 19.91
CA PHE A 299 -2.36 -1.64 19.88
C PHE A 299 -2.99 -1.61 21.27
N ASN A 300 -3.85 -0.63 21.52
CA ASN A 300 -4.66 -0.59 22.71
C ASN A 300 -5.91 0.25 22.47
N THR A 301 -7.08 -0.31 22.80
CA THR A 301 -8.35 0.42 22.73
C THR A 301 -8.65 1.03 24.08
N GLU A 302 -8.95 2.33 24.10
CA GLU A 302 -9.46 2.97 25.31
C GLU A 302 -10.86 2.46 25.65
N LEU A 303 -11.02 2.05 26.90
CA LEU A 303 -12.27 1.51 27.43
C LEU A 303 -12.83 2.41 28.53
N GLU A 304 -14.13 2.31 28.72
CA GLU A 304 -14.83 2.83 29.88
C GLU A 304 -15.61 1.72 30.59
N THR A 305 -15.74 1.84 31.91
CA THR A 305 -16.42 0.86 32.75
C THR A 305 -17.91 1.16 32.82
N CYS A 306 -18.72 0.16 32.52
CA CYS A 306 -20.17 0.15 32.65
C CYS A 306 -20.60 -0.49 33.98
N SER A 307 -21.91 -0.53 34.24
CA SER A 307 -22.47 -1.22 35.41
C SER A 307 -22.08 -2.70 35.45
N ASN A 308 -21.86 -3.24 36.65
CA ASN A 308 -21.58 -4.67 36.88
C ASN A 308 -20.30 -5.19 36.19
N GLY A 309 -19.31 -4.32 35.98
CA GLY A 309 -18.00 -4.70 35.46
C GLY A 309 -17.98 -4.97 33.95
N TRP A 310 -19.02 -4.61 33.21
CA TRP A 310 -19.00 -4.60 31.74
C TRP A 310 -18.09 -3.47 31.24
N LEU A 311 -17.44 -3.68 30.12
CA LEU A 311 -16.56 -2.70 29.48
C LEU A 311 -17.09 -2.36 28.09
N ARG A 312 -16.92 -1.12 27.66
CA ARG A 312 -17.19 -0.69 26.27
C ARG A 312 -16.06 0.21 25.76
N PRO A 313 -15.79 0.22 24.45
CA PRO A 313 -14.78 1.11 23.88
C PRO A 313 -15.29 2.55 23.87
N LYS A 314 -14.40 3.52 24.11
CA LYS A 314 -14.75 4.94 23.97
C LYS A 314 -15.03 5.32 22.51
N SER A 315 -14.33 4.68 21.58
CA SER A 315 -14.54 4.85 20.13
C SER A 315 -15.13 3.57 19.57
N LEU A 316 -16.41 3.64 19.18
CA LEU A 316 -17.14 2.52 18.60
C LEU A 316 -16.59 2.18 17.21
N PRO A 317 -16.51 0.89 16.84
CA PRO A 317 -16.08 0.51 15.51
C PRO A 317 -17.15 0.91 14.49
N GLU A 318 -16.71 1.46 13.37
CA GLU A 318 -17.49 1.70 12.16
C GLU A 318 -17.43 0.46 11.25
N GLY A 319 -18.00 0.52 10.04
CA GLY A 319 -18.01 -0.61 9.10
C GLY A 319 -16.60 -1.08 8.73
N TYR A 320 -16.26 -2.32 9.09
CA TYR A 320 -14.92 -2.89 8.99
C TYR A 320 -13.86 -2.22 9.87
N GLY A 321 -14.20 -1.20 10.67
CA GLY A 321 -13.31 -0.70 11.71
C GLY A 321 -13.23 -1.68 12.87
N PHE A 322 -12.13 -1.67 13.62
CA PHE A 322 -11.90 -2.59 14.72
C PHE A 322 -11.35 -1.92 15.97
N ASN A 323 -11.59 -2.57 17.10
CA ASN A 323 -10.96 -2.31 18.37
C ASN A 323 -10.04 -3.49 18.70
N ALA A 324 -8.77 -3.22 19.01
CA ALA A 324 -7.84 -4.19 19.57
C ALA A 324 -7.69 -3.95 21.08
N ILE A 325 -8.28 -4.83 21.88
CA ILE A 325 -8.35 -4.71 23.34
C ILE A 325 -7.26 -5.58 23.95
N LYS A 326 -6.28 -4.95 24.62
CA LYS A 326 -5.23 -5.65 25.35
C LYS A 326 -5.76 -6.13 26.71
N LEU A 327 -5.59 -7.42 27.00
CA LEU A 327 -6.13 -8.07 28.20
C LEU A 327 -5.07 -8.42 29.25
N ASP A 328 -3.79 -8.18 28.98
CA ASP A 328 -2.66 -8.58 29.83
C ASP A 328 -2.82 -8.21 31.32
N ASP A 329 -3.36 -7.01 31.61
CA ASP A 329 -3.56 -6.51 32.98
C ASP A 329 -4.99 -6.74 33.50
N ARG A 330 -5.81 -7.47 32.74
CA ARG A 330 -7.25 -7.70 33.01
C ARG A 330 -7.57 -9.15 33.33
N VAL A 331 -6.68 -10.07 32.95
CA VAL A 331 -6.82 -11.51 33.19
C VAL A 331 -5.47 -12.12 33.59
N ASN A 332 -5.49 -13.26 34.26
CA ASN A 332 -4.32 -14.10 34.44
C ASN A 332 -4.01 -14.85 33.13
N LEU A 333 -2.92 -14.46 32.45
CA LEU A 333 -2.49 -15.07 31.19
C LEU A 333 -2.16 -16.58 31.29
N ASN A 334 -2.01 -17.13 32.51
CA ASN A 334 -1.80 -18.57 32.73
C ASN A 334 -3.10 -19.37 32.82
N SER A 335 -4.27 -18.72 32.77
CA SER A 335 -5.55 -19.40 32.83
C SER A 335 -5.72 -20.32 31.62
N PRO A 336 -6.25 -21.55 31.82
CA PRO A 336 -6.28 -22.57 30.78
C PRO A 336 -7.26 -22.24 29.65
N ILE A 337 -8.27 -21.43 29.96
CA ILE A 337 -9.31 -20.98 29.05
C ILE A 337 -9.70 -19.54 29.39
N PHE A 338 -10.19 -18.83 28.39
CA PHE A 338 -10.82 -17.52 28.56
C PHE A 338 -12.20 -17.58 27.92
N HIS A 339 -13.19 -16.94 28.54
CA HIS A 339 -14.57 -16.88 28.05
C HIS A 339 -14.99 -15.43 27.79
N LEU A 340 -15.53 -15.17 26.61
CA LEU A 340 -16.07 -13.88 26.22
C LEU A 340 -17.58 -13.84 26.45
N HIS A 341 -18.02 -12.88 27.25
CA HIS A 341 -19.41 -12.45 27.30
C HIS A 341 -19.54 -11.16 26.51
N LEU A 342 -20.40 -11.13 25.49
CA LEU A 342 -20.52 -10.00 24.56
C LEU A 342 -21.99 -9.61 24.39
N ARG A 343 -22.25 -8.30 24.40
CA ARG A 343 -23.53 -7.68 24.01
C ARG A 343 -23.27 -6.75 22.84
N GLY A 344 -23.95 -6.98 21.73
CA GLY A 344 -23.80 -6.18 20.52
C GLY A 344 -24.24 -6.98 19.30
N ASN A 345 -24.53 -6.28 18.20
CA ASN A 345 -25.04 -6.88 16.98
C ASN A 345 -24.15 -6.52 15.79
N GLN A 346 -24.13 -7.37 14.76
CA GLN A 346 -23.36 -7.14 13.53
C GLN A 346 -21.86 -6.92 13.81
N LEU A 347 -21.27 -7.84 14.56
CA LEU A 347 -19.84 -7.81 14.94
C LEU A 347 -19.10 -9.05 14.42
N ARG A 348 -17.80 -8.91 14.24
CA ARG A 348 -16.83 -10.00 14.32
C ARG A 348 -15.97 -9.82 15.54
N TYR A 349 -15.62 -10.93 16.18
CA TYR A 349 -14.82 -10.92 17.39
C TYR A 349 -14.05 -12.21 17.53
N GLY A 350 -12.99 -12.18 18.32
CA GLY A 350 -12.11 -13.32 18.54
C GLY A 350 -10.84 -12.89 19.25
N PHE A 351 -10.10 -13.88 19.72
CA PHE A 351 -8.88 -13.69 20.49
C PHE A 351 -7.64 -13.85 19.62
N VAL A 352 -6.57 -13.16 20.05
CA VAL A 352 -5.20 -13.37 19.57
C VAL A 352 -4.30 -13.50 20.78
N GLY A 353 -3.82 -14.70 21.05
CA GLY A 353 -2.75 -14.93 22.01
C GLY A 353 -1.40 -14.81 21.33
N ILE A 354 -0.45 -14.10 21.94
CA ILE A 354 0.93 -14.04 21.47
C ILE A 354 1.79 -14.75 22.51
N THR A 355 2.49 -15.80 22.11
CA THR A 355 3.30 -16.62 23.02
C THR A 355 4.53 -15.87 23.51
N THR A 356 5.21 -16.39 24.53
CA THR A 356 6.51 -15.86 24.96
C THR A 356 7.59 -15.92 23.89
N ASN A 357 7.41 -16.77 22.87
CA ASN A 357 8.30 -16.88 21.72
C ASN A 357 7.92 -15.92 20.58
N GLY A 358 6.83 -15.16 20.73
CA GLY A 358 6.35 -14.19 19.74
C GLY A 358 5.44 -14.76 18.65
N GLU A 359 5.03 -16.03 18.77
CA GLU A 359 4.12 -16.69 17.83
C GLU A 359 2.66 -16.37 18.16
N SER A 360 1.81 -16.26 17.13
CA SER A 360 0.38 -15.99 17.30
C SER A 360 -0.43 -17.27 17.38
N ILE A 361 -1.44 -17.28 18.25
CA ILE A 361 -2.49 -18.28 18.36
C ILE A 361 -3.81 -17.53 18.16
N TYR A 362 -4.53 -17.85 17.09
CA TYR A 362 -5.80 -17.20 16.77
C TYR A 362 -6.97 -18.07 17.21
N SER A 363 -8.01 -17.45 17.76
CA SER A 363 -9.32 -18.11 17.81
C SER A 363 -9.99 -18.10 16.44
N ASP A 364 -10.99 -18.96 16.26
CA ASP A 364 -11.94 -18.82 15.17
C ASP A 364 -12.69 -17.48 15.22
N VAL A 365 -13.22 -17.08 14.07
CA VAL A 365 -14.09 -15.90 13.94
C VAL A 365 -15.38 -16.14 14.72
N LYS A 366 -15.78 -15.17 15.55
CA LYS A 366 -16.89 -15.25 16.52
C LYS A 366 -16.69 -16.29 17.62
N ALA A 367 -15.46 -16.67 17.93
CA ALA A 367 -15.20 -17.51 19.09
C ALA A 367 -15.54 -16.78 20.40
N THR A 368 -16.30 -17.44 21.27
CA THR A 368 -16.61 -16.96 22.62
C THR A 368 -15.70 -17.58 23.69
N SER A 369 -14.70 -18.35 23.27
CA SER A 369 -13.69 -18.91 24.16
C SER A 369 -12.34 -19.02 23.47
N PHE A 370 -11.26 -19.02 24.26
CA PHE A 370 -9.90 -19.15 23.76
C PHE A 370 -9.05 -20.01 24.70
N THR A 371 -8.23 -20.88 24.12
CA THR A 371 -7.23 -21.69 24.84
C THR A 371 -5.87 -21.48 24.19
N SER A 372 -4.82 -21.33 25.01
CA SER A 372 -3.44 -21.25 24.49
C SER A 372 -2.86 -22.62 24.12
N ASN A 373 -3.64 -23.70 24.29
CA ASN A 373 -3.21 -25.09 24.07
C ASN A 373 -1.92 -25.44 24.82
N GLY A 374 -1.80 -24.93 26.05
CA GLY A 374 -0.65 -25.16 26.93
C GLY A 374 0.57 -24.29 26.63
N GLN A 375 0.50 -23.38 25.66
CA GLN A 375 1.58 -22.42 25.38
C GLN A 375 1.52 -21.23 26.35
N PRO A 376 2.67 -20.80 26.91
CA PRO A 376 2.71 -19.61 27.74
C PRO A 376 2.49 -18.36 26.89
N LEU A 377 1.56 -17.50 27.32
CA LEU A 377 1.23 -16.25 26.66
C LEU A 377 2.05 -15.10 27.23
N LYS A 378 2.54 -14.23 26.34
CA LYS A 378 3.12 -12.92 26.66
C LYS A 378 2.07 -11.83 26.58
N HIS A 379 1.18 -11.92 25.59
CA HIS A 379 0.07 -10.99 25.40
C HIS A 379 -1.21 -11.73 25.03
N LEU A 380 -2.36 -11.20 25.43
CA LEU A 380 -3.67 -11.64 24.97
C LEU A 380 -4.49 -10.45 24.51
N TYR A 381 -5.04 -10.54 23.30
CA TYR A 381 -5.92 -9.54 22.74
C TYR A 381 -7.30 -10.11 22.47
N LEU A 382 -8.32 -9.28 22.67
CA LEU A 382 -9.65 -9.45 22.11
C LEU A 382 -9.83 -8.42 20.98
N ILE A 383 -10.09 -8.90 19.77
CA ILE A 383 -10.38 -8.06 18.62
C ILE A 383 -11.89 -8.03 18.42
N ILE A 384 -12.46 -6.85 18.23
CA ILE A 384 -13.90 -6.69 17.91
C ILE A 384 -14.02 -5.70 16.75
N MET A 385 -14.71 -6.10 15.69
CA MET A 385 -14.85 -5.35 14.44
C MET A 385 -16.31 -5.15 14.07
N GLY A 386 -16.67 -3.96 13.58
CA GLY A 386 -17.97 -3.68 12.99
C GLY A 386 -18.15 -4.48 11.70
N ALA A 387 -19.22 -5.27 11.61
CA ALA A 387 -19.43 -6.24 10.54
C ALA A 387 -20.79 -6.02 9.85
N PRO A 388 -20.88 -5.06 8.91
CA PRO A 388 -22.12 -4.74 8.21
C PRO A 388 -22.75 -5.95 7.52
N GLU A 389 -24.09 -6.04 7.55
CA GLU A 389 -24.88 -7.02 6.78
C GLU A 389 -24.90 -6.72 5.28
N HIS A 390 -24.69 -5.44 4.91
CA HIS A 390 -24.54 -4.97 3.55
C HIS A 390 -23.42 -3.93 3.49
N HIS A 391 -22.54 -4.04 2.49
CA HIS A 391 -21.55 -2.99 2.25
C HIS A 391 -22.26 -1.70 1.81
N ALA A 392 -22.00 -0.61 2.52
CA ALA A 392 -22.39 0.73 2.11
C ALA A 392 -21.23 1.36 1.35
N ASP A 393 -21.49 1.79 0.12
CA ASP A 393 -20.52 2.52 -0.68
C ASP A 393 -20.20 3.86 0.02
N VAL A 394 -18.94 4.03 0.40
CA VAL A 394 -18.45 5.23 1.07
C VAL A 394 -17.86 6.27 0.10
N MET A 395 -17.91 5.98 -1.21
CA MET A 395 -17.23 6.75 -2.26
C MET A 395 -18.18 7.51 -3.20
N THR A 396 -19.50 7.51 -2.97
CA THR A 396 -20.45 8.22 -3.85
C THR A 396 -20.16 9.72 -3.92
N HIS A 397 -19.83 10.20 -5.12
CA HIS A 397 -19.55 11.60 -5.40
C HIS A 397 -20.75 12.49 -5.03
N GLY A 398 -20.57 13.36 -4.02
CA GLY A 398 -21.53 14.43 -3.68
C GLY A 398 -22.28 14.29 -2.35
N ASN A 399 -22.16 13.16 -1.64
CA ASN A 399 -22.74 12.99 -0.30
C ASN A 399 -21.67 12.58 0.71
N THR A 400 -21.72 13.16 1.92
CA THR A 400 -20.91 12.68 3.04
C THR A 400 -21.36 11.26 3.41
N PRO A 401 -20.49 10.25 3.36
CA PRO A 401 -20.88 8.90 3.76
C PRO A 401 -21.28 8.86 5.24
N GLU A 402 -22.41 8.22 5.54
CA GLU A 402 -22.82 7.97 6.91
C GLU A 402 -22.12 6.72 7.44
N TYR A 403 -21.11 6.91 8.29
CA TYR A 403 -20.37 5.80 8.90
C TYR A 403 -21.16 5.23 10.08
N LYS A 404 -21.96 4.19 9.81
CA LYS A 404 -22.67 3.46 10.86
C LYS A 404 -21.69 2.90 11.90
N GLN A 405 -21.94 3.20 13.17
CA GLN A 405 -21.21 2.66 14.32
C GLN A 405 -21.87 1.40 14.87
N TYR A 406 -21.06 0.51 15.44
CA TYR A 406 -21.47 -0.80 15.96
C TYR A 406 -21.20 -0.89 17.47
N PRO A 407 -22.12 -0.38 18.33
CA PRO A 407 -21.94 -0.38 19.77
C PRO A 407 -21.90 -1.79 20.36
N TYR A 408 -21.07 -1.98 21.38
CA TYR A 408 -21.00 -3.22 22.13
C TYR A 408 -20.52 -3.02 23.57
N GLU A 409 -20.82 -3.99 24.42
CA GLU A 409 -20.24 -4.16 25.76
C GLU A 409 -19.69 -5.58 25.88
N PHE A 410 -18.62 -5.78 26.65
CA PHE A 410 -18.07 -7.11 26.88
C PHE A 410 -17.55 -7.33 28.31
N GLN A 411 -17.37 -8.60 28.66
CA GLN A 411 -16.59 -9.08 29.81
C GLN A 411 -15.75 -10.29 29.37
N VAL A 412 -14.58 -10.46 29.97
CA VAL A 412 -13.77 -11.67 29.83
C VAL A 412 -13.61 -12.31 31.20
N THR A 413 -13.84 -13.63 31.26
CA THR A 413 -13.65 -14.47 32.45
C THR A 413 -12.66 -15.59 32.14
N GLU A 414 -12.15 -16.24 33.19
CA GLU A 414 -11.09 -17.27 33.15
C GLU A 414 -11.59 -18.62 33.63
#